data_AF-A0A562V9H8-F1
#
_entry.id   AF-A0A562V9H8-F1
#
_cell.length_a   1.000
_cell.length_b   1.000
_cell.length_c   1.000
_cell.angle_alpha   90.00
_cell.angle_beta   90.00
_cell.angle_gamma   90.00
#
_symmetry.space_group_name_H-M   'P 1'
#
loop_
_entity.id
_entity.type
_entity.pdbx_description
1 polymer ?
#
loop_
_entity_poly.entity_id
_entity_poly.type
_entity_poly.pdbx_seq_one_letter_code
_entity_poly.pdbx_strand_id
1 'polypeptide(L)'
;MTLRLFSDGVEYFPVTDDPAVIARLRVREAITPDTLKLAEFAVAELGLTPPDHQEGDPLPDIASIYPPDHPDGVYVWDVHELDDEELGED
;
A
#
# COMPACT_ATOMS: atom_id res chain seq x y z
N MET A 1 10.40 8.26 7.63
CA MET A 1 10.95 6.93 7.98
C MET A 1 9.99 5.92 7.39
N THR A 2 10.37 5.21 6.34
CA THR A 2 9.49 4.28 5.62
C THR A 2 9.45 2.94 6.36
N LEU A 3 8.25 2.44 6.68
CA LEU A 3 8.08 1.12 7.29
C LEU A 3 8.36 0.05 6.22
N ARG A 4 9.08 -1.01 6.58
CA ARG A 4 9.39 -2.14 5.69
C ARG A 4 9.10 -3.43 6.44
N LEU A 5 8.45 -4.37 5.77
CA LEU A 5 8.15 -5.70 6.31
C LEU A 5 8.75 -6.75 5.36
N PHE A 6 9.42 -7.75 5.90
CA PHE A 6 9.95 -8.86 5.13
C PHE A 6 9.21 -10.14 5.52
N SER A 7 8.58 -10.79 4.55
CA SER A 7 7.94 -12.10 4.76
C SER A 7 8.12 -12.95 3.51
N ASP A 8 8.51 -14.22 3.70
CA ASP A 8 8.74 -15.19 2.62
C ASP A 8 9.72 -14.74 1.52
N GLY A 9 10.69 -13.89 1.88
CA GLY A 9 11.67 -13.34 0.93
C GLY A 9 11.15 -12.17 0.08
N VAL A 10 9.91 -11.73 0.30
CA VAL A 10 9.30 -10.55 -0.34
C VAL A 10 9.41 -9.35 0.59
N GLU A 11 9.85 -8.21 0.05
CA GLU A 11 9.79 -6.92 0.73
C GLU A 11 8.41 -6.31 0.52
N TYR A 12 7.79 -5.91 1.62
CA TYR A 12 6.51 -5.22 1.65
C TYR A 12 6.69 -3.83 2.23
N PHE A 13 5.89 -2.89 1.74
CA PHE A 13 5.88 -1.51 2.19
C PHE A 13 4.55 -1.21 2.88
N PRO A 14 4.44 -1.42 4.21
CA PRO A 14 3.19 -1.20 4.89
C PRO A 14 2.75 0.26 4.79
N VAL A 15 1.45 0.45 4.59
CA VAL A 15 0.81 1.76 4.49
C VAL A 15 0.93 2.52 5.82
N THR A 16 0.80 1.80 6.94
CA THR A 16 0.91 2.34 8.31
C THR A 16 0.99 1.20 9.33
N ASP A 17 1.59 1.47 10.50
CA ASP A 17 1.48 0.61 11.70
C ASP A 17 0.45 1.12 12.72
N ASP A 18 -0.17 2.29 12.48
CA ASP A 18 -1.13 2.87 13.42
C ASP A 18 -2.47 2.11 13.37
N PRO A 19 -2.91 1.49 14.48
CA PRO A 19 -4.11 0.67 14.51
C PRO A 19 -5.40 1.46 14.26
N ALA A 20 -5.45 2.76 14.60
CA ALA A 20 -6.60 3.60 14.31
C ALA A 20 -6.70 3.92 12.81
N VAL A 21 -5.57 4.14 12.16
CA VAL A 21 -5.51 4.33 10.70
C VAL A 21 -5.88 3.04 9.97
N ILE A 22 -5.35 1.89 10.40
CA ILE A 22 -5.72 0.56 9.88
C ILE A 22 -7.24 0.34 9.98
N ALA A 23 -7.85 0.69 11.11
CA ALA A 23 -9.31 0.56 11.28
C ALA A 23 -10.10 1.44 10.29
N ARG A 24 -9.62 2.67 10.01
CA ARG A 24 -10.26 3.55 9.02
C ARG A 24 -10.13 2.99 7.60
N LEU A 25 -8.98 2.41 7.25
CA LEU A 25 -8.78 1.75 5.96
C LEU A 25 -9.72 0.54 5.80
N ARG A 26 -9.88 -0.30 6.83
CA ARG A 26 -10.83 -1.43 6.82
C ARG A 26 -12.27 -1.00 6.60
N VAL A 27 -12.70 0.07 7.28
CA VAL A 27 -14.05 0.61 7.09
C VAL A 27 -14.23 1.12 5.66
N ARG A 28 -13.22 1.78 5.10
CA ARG A 28 -13.28 2.29 3.73
C ARG A 28 -13.33 1.17 2.70
N GLU A 29 -12.48 0.16 2.82
CA GLU A 29 -12.45 -1.04 1.98
C GLU A 29 -13.81 -1.78 2.01
N ALA A 30 -14.42 -1.91 3.19
CA ALA A 30 -15.74 -2.54 3.34
C ALA A 30 -16.87 -1.76 2.63
N ILE A 31 -16.73 -0.43 2.48
CA ILE A 31 -17.70 0.42 1.76
C ILE A 31 -17.42 0.41 0.26
N THR A 32 -16.14 0.37 -0.13
CA THR A 32 -15.69 0.43 -1.53
C THR A 32 -14.43 -0.43 -1.66
N PRO A 33 -14.55 -1.68 -2.15
CA PRO A 33 -13.44 -2.64 -2.23
C PRO A 33 -12.53 -2.37 -3.45
N ASP A 34 -12.36 -1.11 -3.81
CA ASP A 34 -11.54 -0.65 -4.91
C ASP A 34 -10.20 -0.18 -4.34
N THR A 35 -9.13 -0.89 -4.69
CA THR A 35 -7.78 -0.74 -4.12
C THR A 35 -7.18 0.62 -4.44
N LEU A 36 -7.45 1.15 -5.64
CA LEU A 36 -6.97 2.45 -6.08
C LEU A 36 -7.70 3.56 -5.32
N LYS A 37 -9.03 3.47 -5.16
CA LYS A 37 -9.78 4.43 -4.32
C LYS A 37 -9.38 4.36 -2.85
N LEU A 38 -8.93 3.21 -2.36
CA LEU A 38 -8.39 3.08 -1.01
C LEU A 38 -7.04 3.81 -0.90
N ALA A 39 -6.18 3.69 -1.90
CA ALA A 39 -4.94 4.43 -2.04
C ALA A 39 -5.18 5.96 -2.08
N GLU A 40 -6.08 6.42 -2.94
CA GLU A 40 -6.46 7.84 -3.05
C GLU A 40 -6.97 8.39 -1.71
N PHE A 41 -7.80 7.61 -1.00
CA PHE A 41 -8.28 7.97 0.33
C PHE A 41 -7.14 8.04 1.36
N ALA A 42 -6.21 7.08 1.34
CA ALA A 42 -5.05 7.06 2.24
C ALA A 42 -4.18 8.31 2.06
N VAL A 43 -3.97 8.76 0.83
CA VAL A 43 -3.22 9.99 0.54
C VAL A 43 -4.02 11.23 0.92
N ALA A 44 -5.23 11.38 0.37
CA ALA A 44 -5.99 12.63 0.48
C ALA A 44 -6.52 12.89 1.90
N GLU A 45 -7.01 11.85 2.59
CA GLU A 45 -7.74 11.99 3.86
C GLU A 45 -6.90 11.60 5.09
N LEU A 46 -5.86 10.77 4.90
CA LEU A 46 -5.01 10.29 5.98
C LEU A 46 -3.57 10.83 5.89
N GLY A 47 -3.19 11.48 4.79
CA GLY A 47 -1.86 12.07 4.61
C GLY A 47 -0.74 11.04 4.52
N LEU A 48 -1.07 9.81 4.14
CA LEU A 48 -0.09 8.73 3.95
C LEU A 48 0.49 8.84 2.55
N THR A 49 1.77 8.50 2.40
CA THR A 49 2.45 8.55 1.10
C THR A 49 3.12 7.21 0.85
N PRO A 50 3.08 6.70 -0.40
CA PRO A 50 3.90 5.57 -0.79
C PRO A 50 5.38 5.90 -0.63
N PRO A 51 6.25 4.88 -0.47
CA PRO A 51 7.68 5.10 -0.57
C PRO A 51 8.04 5.66 -1.94
N ASP A 52 9.01 6.56 -1.97
CA ASP A 52 9.61 7.13 -3.19
C ASP A 52 8.64 7.86 -4.16
N HIS A 53 7.38 8.06 -3.76
CA HIS A 53 6.36 8.78 -4.53
C HIS A 53 6.65 10.28 -4.62
N GLN A 54 6.62 10.82 -5.83
CA GLN A 54 6.76 12.25 -6.12
C GLN A 54 5.43 12.82 -6.65
N GLU A 55 5.29 14.14 -6.52
CA GLU A 55 4.11 14.84 -7.05
C GLU A 55 4.05 14.68 -8.58
N GLY A 56 2.98 14.05 -9.06
CA GLY A 56 2.76 13.75 -10.48
C GLY A 56 2.95 12.29 -10.85
N ASP A 57 3.53 11.48 -9.97
CA ASP A 57 3.59 10.03 -10.17
C ASP A 57 2.20 9.40 -10.07
N PRO A 58 1.93 8.31 -10.82
CA PRO A 58 0.77 7.49 -10.55
C PRO A 58 0.85 6.92 -9.13
N LEU A 59 -0.31 6.84 -8.47
CA LEU A 59 -0.39 6.28 -7.13
C LEU A 59 -0.45 4.75 -7.23
N PRO A 60 0.40 4.01 -6.49
CA PRO A 60 0.28 2.56 -6.39
C PRO A 60 -1.00 2.18 -5.64
N ASP A 61 -1.56 1.04 -6.00
CA ASP A 61 -2.68 0.43 -5.28
C ASP A 61 -2.32 0.07 -3.83
N ILE A 62 -3.33 -0.07 -2.98
CA ILE A 62 -3.19 -0.67 -1.65
C ILE A 62 -3.71 -2.11 -1.69
N ALA A 63 -2.86 -3.06 -1.30
CA ALA A 63 -3.20 -4.47 -1.13
C ALA A 63 -3.30 -4.87 0.35
N SER A 64 -4.20 -5.82 0.62
CA SER A 64 -4.34 -6.47 1.92
C SER A 64 -3.62 -7.82 1.90
N ILE A 65 -2.54 -7.97 2.66
CA ILE A 65 -1.79 -9.22 2.77
C ILE A 65 -1.88 -9.82 4.16
N TYR A 66 -1.72 -11.14 4.28
CA TYR A 66 -1.86 -11.87 5.55
C TYR A 66 -0.58 -12.67 5.84
N PRO A 67 0.52 -11.99 6.25
CA PRO A 67 1.75 -12.67 6.60
C PRO A 67 1.54 -13.50 7.89
N PRO A 68 2.31 -14.58 8.10
CA PRO A 68 2.11 -15.51 9.20
C PRO A 68 2.18 -14.85 10.59
N ASP A 69 2.99 -13.80 10.73
CA ASP A 69 3.14 -13.04 11.97
C ASP A 69 2.03 -11.98 12.20
N HIS A 70 1.20 -11.69 11.18
CA HIS A 70 0.08 -10.75 11.26
C HIS A 70 -1.22 -11.38 10.72
N PRO A 71 -1.87 -12.25 11.51
CA PRO A 71 -3.09 -12.95 11.08
C PRO A 71 -4.27 -12.00 10.82
N ASP A 72 -4.25 -10.81 11.41
CA ASP A 72 -5.27 -9.79 11.18
C ASP A 72 -5.15 -9.16 9.78
N GLY A 73 -4.01 -9.33 9.10
CA GLY A 73 -3.70 -8.72 7.81
C GLY A 73 -3.12 -7.31 7.93
N VAL A 74 -2.25 -6.96 6.98
CA VAL A 74 -1.60 -5.66 6.87
C VAL A 74 -1.87 -5.04 5.50
N TYR A 75 -2.03 -3.72 5.47
CA TYR A 75 -2.15 -2.96 4.22
C TYR A 75 -0.75 -2.58 3.74
N VAL A 76 -0.49 -2.82 2.46
CA VAL A 76 0.79 -2.52 1.81
C VAL A 76 0.58 -1.75 0.53
N TRP A 77 1.52 -0.86 0.21
CA TRP A 77 1.60 -0.24 -1.11
C TRP A 77 2.09 -1.27 -2.12
N ASP A 78 1.36 -1.46 -3.21
CA ASP A 78 1.78 -2.34 -4.29
C ASP A 78 2.68 -1.60 -5.28
N VAL A 79 3.92 -1.36 -4.85
CA VAL A 79 4.91 -0.58 -5.61
C VAL A 79 5.64 -1.41 -6.67
N HIS A 80 5.38 -2.72 -6.75
CA HIS A 80 6.08 -3.62 -7.67
C HIS A 80 5.67 -3.43 -9.14
N GLU A 81 4.51 -2.82 -9.42
CA GLU A 81 4.04 -2.60 -10.79
C GLU A 81 4.52 -1.28 -11.42
N LEU A 82 5.14 -0.38 -10.65
CA LEU A 82 5.61 0.92 -11.16
C LEU A 82 7.01 0.87 -11.80
N ASP A 83 7.79 -0.17 -11.50
CA ASP A 83 9.18 -0.32 -11.98
C ASP A 83 9.27 -1.13 -13.30
N ASP A 84 8.16 -1.72 -13.78
CA ASP A 84 8.14 -2.57 -14.99
C ASP A 84 8.04 -1.76 -16.30
N GLU A 85 8.35 -0.46 -16.29
CA GLU A 85 8.54 0.36 -17.50
C GLU A 85 9.98 0.24 -18.06
N GLU A 86 10.69 -0.86 -17.79
CA GLU A 86 12.00 -1.17 -18.35
C GLU A 86 12.05 -2.52 -19.10
N LEU A 87 11.13 -2.75 -20.04
CA LEU A 87 11.36 -3.70 -21.16
C LEU A 87 10.83 -3.15 -22.49
N GLY A 88 11.40 -2.02 -22.91
CA GLY A 88 11.57 -1.75 -24.33
C GLY A 88 12.75 -2.58 -24.85
N GLU A 89 12.51 -3.83 -25.28
CA GLU A 89 13.46 -4.53 -26.13
C GLU A 89 13.19 -4.18 -27.60
N ASP A 90 14.19 -3.56 -28.24
CA ASP A 90 14.27 -3.20 -29.67
C ASP A 90 14.35 -4.43 -30.60
#